data_AF-A0A6G1YLT0-F1
#
_entry.id   AF-A0A6G1YLT0-F1
#
_cell.length_a   1.000
_cell.length_b   1.000
_cell.length_c   1.000
_cell.angle_alpha   90.00
_cell.angle_beta   90.00
_cell.angle_gamma   90.00
#
_symmetry.space_group_name_H-M   'P 1'
#
loop_
_entity.id
_entity.type
_entity.pdbx_description
1 polymer ?
#
loop_
_entity_poly.entity_id
_entity_poly.type
_entity_poly.pdbx_seq_one_letter_code
_entity_poly.pdbx_strand_id
1 'polypeptide(L)'
;MGRTIPSFRIATVVEEKEWKSFRNSLDKSDRKIFDQMFSVAHMYNSASSYTTKPVRIQPILMSIIFHHYKQLVKLSKEIKESKGSSSSLTSVSEISLPKG
;
A
#
# COMPACT_ATOMS: atom_id res chain seq x y z
N MET A 1 34.27 -5.68 0.96
CA MET A 1 33.26 -5.96 2.01
C MET A 1 31.88 -5.93 1.37
N GLY A 2 31.23 -7.09 1.19
CA GLY A 2 29.90 -7.16 0.62
C GLY A 2 28.90 -6.41 1.50
N ARG A 3 28.10 -5.51 0.91
CA ARG A 3 27.09 -4.75 1.65
C ARG A 3 25.97 -5.71 2.06
N THR A 4 25.86 -6.05 3.34
CA THR A 4 24.71 -6.79 3.87
C THR A 4 23.44 -6.00 3.59
N ILE A 5 22.44 -6.64 2.97
CA ILE A 5 21.13 -6.04 2.77
C ILE A 5 20.48 -5.94 4.17
N PRO A 6 20.16 -4.74 4.66
CA PRO A 6 19.53 -4.59 5.96
C PRO A 6 18.18 -5.32 5.97
N SER A 7 17.79 -5.86 7.11
CA SER A 7 16.47 -6.49 7.25
C SER A 7 15.39 -5.50 6.88
N PHE A 8 14.28 -5.99 6.32
CA PHE A 8 13.21 -5.11 5.86
C PHE A 8 12.66 -4.21 7.00
N ARG A 9 12.65 -4.70 8.25
CA ARG A 9 12.33 -3.90 9.44
C ARG A 9 13.19 -2.64 9.58
N ILE A 10 14.50 -2.77 9.36
CA ILE A 10 15.45 -1.64 9.45
C ILE A 10 15.31 -0.76 8.20
N ALA A 11 15.18 -1.38 7.03
CA ALA A 11 15.01 -0.70 5.75
C ALA A 11 13.81 0.25 5.75
N THR A 12 12.67 -0.17 6.28
CA THR A 12 11.44 0.64 6.34
C THR A 12 11.61 1.87 7.22
N VAL A 13 12.23 1.74 8.39
CA VAL A 13 12.48 2.88 9.30
C VAL A 13 13.47 3.88 8.69
N VAL A 14 14.48 3.40 7.98
CA VAL A 14 15.42 4.28 7.26
C VAL A 14 14.68 5.02 6.16
N GLU A 15 13.89 4.31 5.35
CA GLU A 15 13.14 4.92 4.25
C GLU A 15 12.14 5.96 4.77
N GLU A 16 11.38 5.66 5.82
CA GLU A 16 10.42 6.60 6.42
C GLU A 16 11.08 7.93 6.83
N LYS A 17 12.34 7.89 7.30
CA LYS A 17 13.10 9.10 7.64
C LYS A 17 13.46 9.94 6.42
N GLU A 18 13.76 9.32 5.28
CA GLU A 18 14.03 10.03 4.02
C GLU A 18 12.79 10.80 3.54
N TRP A 19 11.59 10.30 3.85
CA TRP A 19 10.32 10.95 3.51
C TRP A 19 9.89 12.05 4.48
N LYS A 20 10.70 12.38 5.51
CA LYS A 20 10.35 13.38 6.53
C LYS A 20 10.09 14.77 5.94
N SER A 21 10.84 15.19 4.92
CA SER A 21 10.62 16.48 4.26
C SER A 21 9.28 16.54 3.53
N PHE A 22 8.92 15.47 2.82
CA PHE A 22 7.62 15.33 2.17
C PHE A 22 6.49 15.35 3.21
N ARG A 23 6.60 14.54 4.26
CA ARG A 23 5.65 14.50 5.36
C ARG A 23 5.45 15.89 6.01
N ASN A 24 6.53 16.63 6.22
CA ASN A 24 6.44 17.97 6.83
C ASN A 24 5.81 19.01 5.90
N SER A 25 5.79 18.78 4.59
CA SER A 25 5.10 19.64 3.63
C SER A 25 3.57 19.46 3.64
N LEU A 26 3.08 18.33 4.18
CA LEU A 26 1.66 18.02 4.30
C LEU A 26 1.00 18.77 5.47
N ASP A 27 -0.32 18.96 5.37
CA ASP A 27 -1.15 19.45 6.46
C ASP A 27 -1.28 18.45 7.60
N LYS A 28 -1.77 18.91 8.77
CA LYS A 28 -1.85 18.08 9.98
C LYS A 28 -2.75 16.85 9.83
N SER A 29 -3.82 16.94 9.04
CA SER A 29 -4.68 15.80 8.68
C SER A 29 -3.91 14.77 7.86
N ASP A 30 -3.25 15.25 6.82
CA ASP A 30 -2.62 14.42 5.78
C ASP A 30 -1.36 13.74 6.31
N ARG A 31 -0.65 14.39 7.24
CA ARG A 31 0.45 13.74 7.99
C ARG A 31 -0.01 12.49 8.71
N LYS A 32 -1.19 12.50 9.34
CA LYS A 32 -1.71 11.32 10.05
C LYS A 32 -2.04 10.20 9.06
N ILE A 33 -2.63 10.54 7.92
CA ILE A 33 -2.95 9.57 6.86
C ILE A 33 -1.65 8.98 6.29
N PHE A 34 -0.65 9.82 6.06
CA PHE A 34 0.66 9.39 5.57
C PHE A 34 1.36 8.45 6.55
N ASP A 35 1.34 8.77 7.85
CA ASP A 35 1.91 7.89 8.90
C ASP A 35 1.19 6.55 8.96
N GLN A 36 -0.15 6.56 8.88
CA GLN A 36 -0.95 5.34 8.82
C GLN A 36 -0.62 4.52 7.56
N MET A 37 -0.46 5.16 6.41
CA MET A 37 -0.07 4.50 5.17
C MET A 37 1.30 3.82 5.30
N PHE A 38 2.30 4.49 5.89
CA PHE A 38 3.61 3.87 6.13
C PHE A 38 3.55 2.74 7.16
N SER A 39 2.68 2.85 8.18
CA SER A 39 2.49 1.78 9.17
C SER A 39 2.06 0.45 8.53
N VAL A 40 1.32 0.50 7.42
CA VAL A 40 0.91 -0.69 6.65
C VAL A 40 2.11 -1.47 6.14
N ALA A 41 3.19 -0.81 5.70
CA ALA A 41 4.38 -1.49 5.20
C ALA A 41 4.99 -2.43 6.25
N HIS A 42 4.89 -2.08 7.54
CA HIS A 42 5.37 -2.92 8.63
C HIS A 42 4.60 -4.24 8.77
N MET A 43 3.31 -4.28 8.39
CA MET A 43 2.50 -5.50 8.42
C MET A 43 2.99 -6.54 7.40
N TYR A 44 3.63 -6.09 6.33
CA TYR A 44 4.16 -6.93 5.26
C TYR A 44 5.66 -7.18 5.38
N ASN A 45 6.24 -6.93 6.57
CA ASN A 45 7.68 -7.12 6.81
C ASN A 45 8.17 -8.54 6.46
N SER A 46 7.37 -9.56 6.78
CA SER A 46 7.71 -10.96 6.47
C SER A 46 7.73 -11.20 4.97
N ALA A 47 6.66 -10.85 4.26
CA ALA A 47 6.55 -11.01 2.80
C ALA A 47 7.65 -10.25 2.06
N SER A 48 7.97 -9.03 2.50
CA SER A 48 9.01 -8.20 1.90
C SER A 48 10.43 -8.67 2.20
N SER A 49 10.64 -9.43 3.28
CA SER A 49 11.96 -10.02 3.58
C SER A 49 12.34 -11.14 2.60
N TYR A 50 11.38 -11.74 1.91
CA TYR A 50 11.62 -12.72 0.85
C TYR A 50 12.01 -12.09 -0.50
N THR A 51 11.77 -10.79 -0.69
CA THR A 51 12.20 -10.09 -1.89
C THR A 51 13.68 -9.71 -1.81
N THR A 52 14.53 -10.35 -2.62
CA THR A 52 15.95 -9.99 -2.80
C THR A 52 16.12 -8.72 -3.64
N LYS A 53 15.37 -7.67 -3.31
CA LYS A 53 15.42 -6.37 -4.00
C LYS A 53 16.41 -5.45 -3.29
N PRO A 54 17.43 -4.91 -3.99
CA PRO A 54 18.40 -4.00 -3.37
C PRO A 54 17.81 -2.59 -3.10
N VAL A 55 16.76 -2.22 -3.83
CA VAL A 55 16.08 -0.93 -3.69
C VAL A 55 14.95 -1.05 -2.66
N ARG A 56 15.17 -0.49 -1.46
CA ARG A 56 14.27 -0.62 -0.29
C ARG A 56 12.86 -0.09 -0.52
N ILE A 57 12.73 1.01 -1.26
CA ILE A 57 11.44 1.65 -1.50
C ILE A 57 10.49 0.75 -2.31
N GLN A 58 11.01 -0.15 -3.15
CA GLN A 58 10.16 -1.03 -3.98
C GLN A 58 9.25 -1.95 -3.15
N PRO A 59 9.77 -2.79 -2.23
CA PRO A 59 8.92 -3.64 -1.39
C PRO A 59 8.02 -2.85 -0.43
N ILE A 60 8.46 -1.68 0.04
CA ILE A 60 7.64 -0.78 0.88
C ILE A 60 6.41 -0.29 0.11
N LEU A 61 6.63 0.32 -1.07
CA LEU A 61 5.53 0.79 -1.91
C LEU A 61 4.62 -0.35 -2.37
N MET A 62 5.20 -1.50 -2.74
CA MET A 62 4.42 -2.67 -3.13
C MET A 62 3.50 -3.15 -2.00
N SER A 63 3.99 -3.16 -0.76
CA SER A 63 3.19 -3.53 0.42
C SER A 63 2.01 -2.58 0.63
N ILE A 64 2.27 -1.27 0.52
CA ILE A 64 1.25 -0.22 0.64
C ILE A 64 0.21 -0.38 -0.47
N ILE A 65 0.63 -0.50 -1.73
CA ILE A 65 -0.27 -0.65 -2.87
C ILE A 65 -1.12 -1.92 -2.73
N PHE A 66 -0.50 -3.05 -2.38
CA PHE A 66 -1.20 -4.32 -2.23
C PHE A 66 -2.26 -4.27 -1.13
N HIS A 67 -1.97 -3.62 -0.01
CA HIS A 67 -2.94 -3.44 1.08
C HIS A 67 -4.16 -2.64 0.62
N HIS A 68 -3.95 -1.49 -0.01
CA HIS A 68 -5.04 -0.63 -0.47
C HIS A 68 -5.82 -1.30 -1.61
N TYR A 69 -5.16 -2.04 -2.50
CA TYR A 69 -5.83 -2.83 -3.53
C TYR A 69 -6.80 -3.85 -2.92
N LYS A 70 -6.40 -4.56 -1.86
CA LYS A 70 -7.30 -5.48 -1.13
C LYS A 70 -8.51 -4.76 -0.56
N GLN A 71 -8.32 -3.56 0.01
CA GLN A 71 -9.42 -2.74 0.54
C GLN A 71 -10.38 -2.32 -0.59
N LEU A 72 -9.86 -1.85 -1.72
CA LEU A 72 -10.66 -1.48 -2.89
C LEU A 72 -11.48 -2.67 -3.42
N VAL A 73 -10.88 -3.85 -3.55
CA VAL A 73 -11.59 -5.07 -3.96
C VAL A 73 -12.72 -5.39 -2.98
N LYS A 74 -12.46 -5.32 -1.67
CA LYS A 74 -13.46 -5.55 -0.62
C LYS A 74 -14.62 -4.56 -0.72
N LEU A 75 -14.33 -3.27 -0.82
CA LEU A 75 -15.33 -2.21 -0.97
C LEU A 75 -16.15 -2.39 -2.25
N SER A 76 -15.51 -2.74 -3.38
CA SER A 76 -16.22 -2.99 -4.64
C SER A 76 -17.22 -4.14 -4.51
N LYS A 77 -16.85 -5.19 -3.77
CA LYS A 77 -17.70 -6.34 -3.50
C LYS A 77 -18.88 -5.96 -2.60
N GLU A 78 -18.63 -5.23 -1.51
CA GLU A 78 -19.67 -4.75 -0.59
C GLU A 78 -20.66 -3.82 -1.30
N ILE A 79 -20.19 -2.92 -2.17
CA ILE A 79 -21.06 -2.05 -2.98
C ILE A 79 -21.91 -2.88 -3.94
N LYS A 80 -21.33 -3.91 -4.58
CA LYS A 80 -22.07 -4.79 -5.48
C LYS A 80 -23.16 -5.59 -4.76
N GLU A 81 -22.86 -6.08 -3.56
CA GLU A 81 -23.79 -6.81 -2.70
C GLU A 81 -24.91 -5.90 -2.18
N SER A 82 -24.57 -4.69 -1.72
CA SER A 82 -25.55 -3.69 -1.26
C SER A 82 -26.48 -3.21 -2.38
N LYS A 83 -25.96 -2.98 -3.59
CA LYS A 83 -26.77 -2.65 -4.78
C LYS A 83 -27.63 -3.82 -5.26
N GLY A 84 -27.20 -5.06 -5.00
CA GLY A 84 -28.01 -6.27 -5.27
C GLY A 84 -29.30 -6.35 -4.44
N SER A 85 -29.34 -5.69 -3.28
CA SER A 85 -30.54 -5.57 -2.44
C SER A 85 -31.36 -4.29 -2.67
N SER A 86 -30.86 -3.33 -3.45
CA SER A 86 -31.54 -2.05 -3.71
C SER A 86 -31.47 -1.66 -5.19
N SER A 87 -32.38 -2.27 -5.96
CA SER A 87 -32.82 -1.89 -7.32
C SER A 87 -31.82 -1.98 -8.48
N SER A 88 -32.34 -2.58 -9.56
CA SER A 88 -32.12 -2.18 -10.96
C SER A 88 -31.55 -0.76 -11.13
N LEU A 89 -30.60 -0.63 -12.06
CA LEU A 89 -29.95 0.60 -12.57
C LEU A 89 -28.60 0.93 -11.92
N THR A 90 -27.52 0.43 -12.51
CA THR A 90 -26.71 1.14 -13.51
C THR A 90 -25.39 0.38 -13.66
N SER A 91 -25.15 -0.17 -14.86
CA SER A 91 -23.88 -0.77 -15.23
C SER A 91 -22.76 0.26 -15.09
N VAL A 92 -21.78 -0.05 -14.25
CA VAL A 92 -20.40 0.40 -14.47
C VAL A 92 -19.62 -0.85 -14.85
N SER A 93 -19.77 -1.24 -16.10
CA SER A 93 -18.84 -2.12 -16.78
C SER A 93 -17.54 -1.35 -17.04
N GLU A 94 -16.43 -2.08 -16.95
CA GLU A 94 -15.06 -1.68 -17.32
C GLU A 94 -14.20 -1.04 -16.22
N ILE A 95 -13.68 -1.90 -15.35
CA ILE A 95 -12.23 -1.91 -15.09
C ILE A 95 -11.74 -3.33 -15.35
N SER A 96 -11.54 -3.64 -16.64
CA SER A 96 -10.81 -4.82 -17.07
C SER A 96 -9.32 -4.53 -16.87
N LEU A 97 -8.70 -5.15 -15.86
CA LEU A 97 -7.24 -5.21 -15.78
C LEU A 97 -6.76 -6.16 -16.89
N PRO A 98 -5.84 -5.74 -17.79
CA PRO A 98 -5.30 -6.61 -18.82
C PRO A 98 -4.55 -7.76 -18.16
N LYS A 99 -4.89 -8.99 -18.56
CA LYS A 99 -4.10 -10.19 -18.27
C LYS A 99 -2.82 -10.08 -19.11
N GLY A 100 -1.69 -9.89 -18.43
CA GLY A 100 -0.36 -10.16 -18.95
C GLY A 100 0.21 -11.38 -18.24
#